data_AF-A0A4Y8CDW2-F1
#
_entry.id   AF-A0A4Y8CDW2-F1
#
_cell.length_a   1.000
_cell.length_b   1.000
_cell.length_c   1.000
_cell.angle_alpha   90.00
_cell.angle_beta   90.00
_cell.angle_gamma   90.00
#
_symmetry.space_group_name_H-M   'P 1'
#
loop_
_entity.id
_entity.type
_entity.pdbx_description
1 polymer ?
#
loop_
_entity_poly.entity_id
_entity_poly.type
_entity_poly.pdbx_seq_one_letter_code
_entity_poly.pdbx_strand_id
1 'polypeptide(L)'
;SNLFVDENGSQVLKLTQNLSGLKIEKDITFYPKGNYEIEVKLSKNANYFISPGYRPNIAVDSYTVHGALVMDNKETIETYKDGDVEKDESANNVVMTSAFDRYYATFFYNFDKPLNVAISKDANKNPIVFAYSDNEFKAGGYIGSKEHVILRSIDPRLEAVVEYGWFTFIAKPMFEFLNFLHQYIGNWGWAIVVMTLIVRIILFPLTYKSMISMNKLKDLAPKMKDIRERYKGDPQKMNMHMMELYKKHGANPM
;
A
#
# COMPACT_ATOMS: atom_id res chain seq x y z
N SER A 1 -32.95 16.23 -8.74
CA SER A 1 -33.37 15.30 -7.67
C SER A 1 -32.14 14.86 -6.92
N ASN A 2 -32.21 14.75 -5.59
CA ASN A 2 -31.13 14.19 -4.78
C ASN A 2 -31.23 12.66 -4.79
N LEU A 3 -30.09 11.96 -4.79
CA LEU A 3 -30.01 10.51 -4.63
C LEU A 3 -29.63 10.20 -3.19
N PHE A 4 -30.44 9.40 -2.50
CA PHE A 4 -30.19 8.95 -1.13
C PHE A 4 -30.04 7.43 -1.12
N VAL A 5 -28.92 6.94 -0.61
CA VAL A 5 -28.62 5.51 -0.52
C VAL A 5 -28.79 5.07 0.94
N ASP A 6 -29.84 4.29 1.20
CA ASP A 6 -30.13 3.75 2.54
C ASP A 6 -29.20 2.56 2.88
N GLU A 7 -29.02 2.24 4.16
CA GLU A 7 -28.05 1.24 4.65
C GLU A 7 -28.13 -0.15 3.99
N ASN A 8 -29.30 -0.54 3.45
CA ASN A 8 -29.53 -1.83 2.79
C ASN A 8 -29.95 -1.70 1.31
N GLY A 9 -29.87 -0.50 0.74
CA GLY A 9 -30.33 -0.21 -0.61
C GLY A 9 -29.19 0.07 -1.60
N SER A 10 -29.59 0.21 -2.87
CA SER A 10 -28.74 0.76 -3.93
C SER A 10 -29.55 1.75 -4.73
N GLN A 11 -28.90 2.81 -5.25
CA GLN A 11 -29.55 3.77 -6.14
C GLN A 11 -28.87 3.80 -7.49
N VAL A 12 -29.66 3.85 -8.57
CA VAL A 12 -29.14 3.87 -9.94
C VAL A 12 -29.35 5.24 -10.55
N LEU A 13 -28.26 5.88 -10.98
CA LEU A 13 -28.26 7.04 -11.84
C LEU A 13 -28.04 6.60 -13.29
N LYS A 14 -29.07 6.75 -14.12
CA LYS A 14 -28.98 6.50 -15.57
C LYS A 14 -28.82 7.82 -16.31
N LEU A 15 -27.78 7.92 -17.13
CA LEU A 15 -27.50 9.07 -17.96
C LEU A 15 -27.41 8.63 -19.41
N THR A 16 -28.26 9.20 -20.26
CA THR A 16 -28.18 9.01 -21.72
C THR A 16 -27.76 10.31 -22.38
N GLN A 17 -26.68 10.25 -23.15
CA GLN A 17 -26.18 11.38 -23.92
C GLN A 17 -26.21 11.03 -25.40
N ASN A 18 -26.96 11.82 -26.17
CA ASN A 18 -27.03 11.70 -27.63
C ASN A 18 -26.09 12.75 -28.24
N LEU A 19 -24.98 12.29 -28.82
CA LEU A 19 -24.04 13.09 -29.61
C LEU A 19 -24.33 12.92 -31.10
N SER A 20 -23.68 13.72 -31.95
CA SER A 20 -23.80 13.60 -33.41
C SER A 20 -23.30 12.23 -33.88
N GLY A 21 -24.24 11.29 -34.08
CA GLY A 21 -23.97 9.93 -34.53
C GLY A 21 -23.42 8.97 -33.47
N LEU A 22 -23.49 9.28 -32.17
CA LEU A 22 -23.08 8.39 -31.08
C LEU A 22 -24.02 8.58 -29.87
N LYS A 23 -24.67 7.51 -29.43
CA LYS A 23 -25.40 7.48 -28.16
C LYS A 23 -24.53 6.83 -27.10
N ILE A 24 -24.46 7.46 -25.93
CA ILE A 24 -23.71 7.01 -24.76
C ILE A 24 -24.71 6.79 -23.63
N GLU A 25 -24.75 5.60 -23.07
CA GLU A 25 -25.55 5.25 -21.90
C GLU A 25 -24.62 4.95 -20.74
N LYS A 26 -24.85 5.60 -19.60
CA LYS A 26 -24.05 5.43 -18.38
C LYS A 26 -25.01 5.08 -17.25
N ASP A 27 -24.86 3.89 -16.71
CA ASP A 27 -25.59 3.42 -15.54
C ASP A 27 -24.59 3.38 -14.38
N ILE A 28 -24.86 4.16 -13.34
CA ILE A 28 -24.04 4.20 -12.12
C ILE A 28 -24.91 3.77 -10.94
N THR A 29 -24.57 2.64 -10.34
CA THR A 29 -25.25 2.10 -9.16
C THR A 29 -24.43 2.40 -7.92
N PHE A 30 -24.98 3.16 -6.98
CA PHE A 30 -24.32 3.53 -5.73
C PHE A 30 -24.76 2.61 -4.58
N TYR A 31 -23.80 2.27 -3.72
CA TYR A 31 -23.99 1.43 -2.54
C TYR A 31 -23.62 2.18 -1.24
N PRO A 32 -24.11 1.73 -0.07
CA PRO A 32 -24.03 2.50 1.18
C PRO A 32 -22.60 2.64 1.71
N LYS A 33 -21.70 1.73 1.33
CA LYS A 33 -20.31 1.68 1.81
C LYS A 33 -19.35 2.58 1.02
N GLY A 34 -19.86 3.39 0.08
CA GLY A 34 -19.06 4.26 -0.79
C GLY A 34 -18.53 3.58 -2.05
N ASN A 35 -18.79 2.28 -2.22
CA ASN A 35 -18.59 1.61 -3.51
C ASN A 35 -19.73 1.92 -4.47
N TYR A 36 -19.44 1.83 -5.76
CA TYR A 36 -20.40 1.96 -6.84
C TYR A 36 -20.06 0.97 -7.96
N GLU A 37 -21.00 0.74 -8.86
CA GLU A 37 -20.76 0.07 -10.13
C GLU A 37 -21.02 1.06 -11.24
N ILE A 38 -20.17 1.06 -12.25
CA ILE A 38 -20.30 1.88 -13.45
C ILE A 38 -20.35 0.98 -14.67
N GLU A 39 -21.35 1.20 -15.51
CA GLU A 39 -21.47 0.60 -16.83
C GLU A 39 -21.65 1.71 -17.86
N VAL A 40 -20.79 1.73 -18.88
CA VAL A 40 -20.85 2.66 -20.00
C VAL A 40 -20.98 1.88 -21.29
N LYS A 41 -22.03 2.16 -22.06
CA LYS A 41 -22.35 1.53 -23.33
C LYS A 41 -22.42 2.56 -24.45
N LEU A 42 -21.77 2.26 -25.56
CA LEU A 42 -21.81 3.06 -26.77
C LEU A 42 -22.73 2.40 -27.81
N SER A 43 -23.42 3.20 -28.62
CA SER A 43 -24.24 2.68 -29.73
C SER A 43 -23.42 2.16 -30.91
N LYS A 44 -22.12 2.46 -30.96
CA LYS A 44 -21.14 2.01 -31.95
C LYS A 44 -19.75 2.07 -31.34
N ASN A 45 -18.81 1.29 -31.86
CA ASN A 45 -17.45 1.29 -31.35
C ASN A 45 -16.79 2.67 -31.55
N ALA A 46 -16.19 3.19 -30.49
CA ALA A 46 -15.38 4.39 -30.43
C ALA A 46 -14.48 4.32 -29.19
N ASN A 47 -13.21 4.70 -29.32
CA ASN A 47 -12.28 4.70 -28.19
C ASN A 47 -12.63 5.81 -27.20
N TYR A 48 -12.68 5.48 -25.93
CA TYR A 48 -12.83 6.42 -24.83
C TYR A 48 -12.07 5.95 -23.60
N PHE A 49 -11.87 6.86 -22.67
CA PHE A 49 -11.34 6.54 -21.35
C PHE A 49 -12.22 7.10 -20.25
N ILE A 50 -12.11 6.51 -19.08
CA ILE A 50 -12.73 6.93 -17.82
C ILE A 50 -11.63 6.92 -16.77
N SER A 51 -11.56 7.99 -15.98
CA SER A 51 -10.67 8.02 -14.82
C SER A 51 -11.46 7.67 -13.56
N PRO A 52 -10.89 6.91 -12.61
CA PRO A 52 -11.48 6.77 -11.27
C PRO A 52 -11.51 8.12 -10.52
N GLY A 53 -10.85 9.15 -11.06
CA GLY A 53 -10.77 10.48 -10.48
C GLY A 53 -9.39 10.76 -9.90
N TYR A 54 -9.28 11.90 -9.23
CA TYR A 54 -8.05 12.32 -8.58
C TYR A 54 -8.10 11.96 -7.09
N ARG A 55 -6.94 11.66 -6.49
CA ARG A 55 -6.87 11.39 -5.05
C ARG A 55 -7.15 12.68 -4.25
N PRO A 56 -7.90 12.63 -3.13
CA PRO A 56 -7.98 13.74 -2.20
C PRO A 56 -6.58 14.08 -1.67
N ASN A 57 -6.20 15.36 -1.66
CA ASN A 57 -4.89 15.80 -1.14
C ASN A 57 -5.07 16.37 0.27
N ILE A 58 -4.93 15.51 1.29
CA ILE A 58 -5.31 15.86 2.67
C ILE A 58 -4.08 16.12 3.57
N ALA A 59 -2.89 15.63 3.21
CA ALA A 59 -1.64 15.97 3.91
C ALA A 59 -0.39 15.68 3.05
N VAL A 60 0.52 16.65 2.96
CA VAL A 60 1.86 16.46 2.38
C VAL A 60 2.76 15.84 3.45
N ASP A 61 2.78 14.52 3.54
CA ASP A 61 3.69 13.77 4.41
C ASP A 61 4.70 13.00 3.55
N SER A 62 5.97 13.39 3.63
CA SER A 62 7.07 12.81 2.84
C SER A 62 7.36 11.35 3.17
N TYR A 63 6.82 10.82 4.27
CA TYR A 63 7.04 9.43 4.70
C TYR A 63 6.02 8.45 4.14
N THR A 64 5.01 8.92 3.42
CA THR A 64 3.95 8.05 2.88
C THR A 64 3.92 8.06 1.37
N VAL A 65 3.64 6.90 0.79
CA VAL A 65 3.52 6.76 -0.66
C VAL A 65 2.18 7.33 -1.11
N HIS A 66 2.25 8.25 -2.04
CA HIS A 66 1.11 8.83 -2.75
C HIS A 66 1.31 8.49 -4.23
N GLY A 67 0.22 8.25 -4.95
CA GLY A 67 0.31 8.02 -6.37
C GLY A 67 -0.81 7.13 -6.88
N ALA A 68 -0.43 6.15 -7.70
CA ALA A 68 -1.34 5.22 -8.33
C ALA A 68 -0.88 3.78 -8.17
N LEU A 69 -1.84 2.86 -8.14
CA LEU A 69 -1.61 1.43 -8.04
C LEU A 69 -2.30 0.75 -9.21
N VAL A 70 -1.65 -0.26 -9.77
CA VAL A 70 -2.18 -1.16 -10.78
C VAL A 70 -1.97 -2.59 -10.29
N MET A 71 -3.04 -3.37 -10.26
CA MET A 71 -3.00 -4.79 -9.94
C MET A 71 -3.38 -5.60 -11.17
N ASP A 72 -2.53 -6.54 -11.56
CA ASP A 72 -2.81 -7.48 -12.64
C ASP A 72 -3.69 -8.66 -12.19
N ASN A 73 -4.15 -9.48 -13.14
CA ASN A 73 -4.94 -10.67 -12.86
C ASN A 73 -4.22 -11.80 -12.09
N LYS A 74 -2.92 -11.65 -11.83
CA LYS A 74 -2.12 -12.53 -10.96
C LYS A 74 -1.93 -11.94 -9.56
N GLU A 75 -2.63 -10.85 -9.26
CA GLU A 75 -2.52 -10.08 -8.01
C GLU A 75 -1.13 -9.46 -7.80
N THR A 76 -0.35 -9.28 -8.88
CA THR A 76 0.89 -8.53 -8.86
C THR A 76 0.57 -7.06 -8.82
N ILE A 77 1.16 -6.35 -7.85
CA ILE A 77 0.93 -4.92 -7.63
C ILE A 77 2.12 -4.14 -8.16
N GLU A 78 1.83 -3.16 -9.02
CA GLU A 78 2.76 -2.12 -9.44
C GLU A 78 2.30 -0.77 -8.88
N THR A 79 3.19 -0.10 -8.15
CA THR A 79 2.93 1.21 -7.56
C THR A 79 3.71 2.29 -8.32
N TYR A 80 2.97 3.25 -8.86
CA TYR A 80 3.49 4.46 -9.47
C TYR A 80 3.46 5.57 -8.43
N LYS A 81 4.62 6.08 -8.02
CA LYS A 81 4.70 7.10 -6.98
C LYS A 81 4.63 8.50 -7.59
N ASP A 82 4.11 9.43 -6.80
CA ASP A 82 4.17 10.85 -7.08
C ASP A 82 5.61 11.31 -7.31
N GLY A 83 5.83 12.09 -8.37
CA GLY A 83 7.16 12.56 -8.76
C GLY A 83 7.99 11.58 -9.60
N ASP A 84 7.61 10.31 -9.68
CA ASP A 84 8.44 9.24 -10.25
C ASP A 84 7.99 8.78 -11.65
N VAL A 85 6.87 9.30 -12.18
CA VAL A 85 6.39 8.89 -13.51
C VAL A 85 7.12 9.65 -14.61
N GLU A 86 7.97 8.95 -15.36
CA GLU A 86 8.77 9.58 -16.42
C GLU A 86 8.09 9.56 -17.80
N LYS A 87 7.32 8.51 -18.10
CA LYS A 87 6.67 8.31 -19.40
C LYS A 87 5.26 7.76 -19.22
N ASP A 88 4.46 7.90 -20.28
CA ASP A 88 3.17 7.23 -20.34
C ASP A 88 3.36 5.72 -20.49
N GLU A 89 2.55 4.97 -19.76
CA GLU A 89 2.55 3.51 -19.77
C GLU A 89 1.15 2.96 -19.98
N SER A 90 1.06 1.71 -20.42
CA SER A 90 -0.21 1.02 -20.59
C SER A 90 -0.10 -0.38 -20.03
N ALA A 91 -1.09 -0.78 -19.25
CA ALA A 91 -1.22 -2.08 -18.65
C ALA A 91 -2.53 -2.72 -19.12
N ASN A 92 -2.43 -3.97 -19.58
CA ASN A 92 -3.58 -4.79 -19.94
C ASN A 92 -3.79 -5.86 -18.87
N ASN A 93 -4.97 -6.47 -18.84
CA ASN A 93 -5.33 -7.48 -17.84
C ASN A 93 -5.27 -6.97 -16.39
N VAL A 94 -5.65 -5.70 -16.20
CA VAL A 94 -5.67 -5.03 -14.90
C VAL A 94 -6.98 -5.32 -14.18
N VAL A 95 -6.93 -5.96 -13.01
CA VAL A 95 -8.15 -6.24 -12.23
C VAL A 95 -8.49 -5.13 -11.25
N MET A 96 -7.53 -4.27 -10.91
CA MET A 96 -7.75 -3.10 -10.08
C MET A 96 -6.76 -1.99 -10.41
N THR A 97 -7.25 -0.74 -10.45
CA THR A 97 -6.39 0.43 -10.56
C THR A 97 -6.88 1.55 -9.67
N SER A 98 -5.97 2.23 -9.00
CA SER A 98 -6.27 3.23 -7.98
C SER A 98 -5.43 4.48 -8.14
N ALA A 99 -5.98 5.63 -7.77
CA ALA A 99 -5.23 6.80 -7.31
C ALA A 99 -5.46 6.96 -5.80
N PHE A 100 -4.39 7.08 -5.01
CA PHE A 100 -4.47 7.04 -3.56
C PHE A 100 -3.48 7.99 -2.88
N ASP A 101 -3.84 8.44 -1.68
CA ASP A 101 -2.93 9.06 -0.71
C ASP A 101 -2.77 8.15 0.52
N ARG A 102 -2.27 8.66 1.64
CA ARG A 102 -2.12 7.89 2.88
C ARG A 102 -3.44 7.29 3.41
N TYR A 103 -4.56 8.00 3.31
CA TYR A 103 -5.80 7.67 4.03
C TYR A 103 -6.99 7.38 3.12
N TYR A 104 -6.95 7.84 1.87
CA TYR A 104 -8.04 7.77 0.92
C TYR A 104 -7.57 7.16 -0.39
N ALA A 105 -8.52 6.53 -1.08
CA ALA A 105 -8.32 6.04 -2.41
C ALA A 105 -9.56 6.28 -3.27
N THR A 106 -9.31 6.53 -4.55
CA THR A 106 -10.28 6.27 -5.60
C THR A 106 -9.78 5.14 -6.47
N PHE A 107 -10.64 4.21 -6.87
CA PHE A 107 -10.23 3.10 -7.71
C PHE A 107 -11.35 2.51 -8.54
N PHE A 108 -10.97 1.87 -9.63
CA PHE A 108 -11.78 0.92 -10.36
C PHE A 108 -11.28 -0.50 -10.14
N TYR A 109 -12.19 -1.46 -10.15
CA TYR A 109 -11.89 -2.89 -10.09
C TYR A 109 -12.85 -3.68 -10.96
N ASN A 110 -12.35 -4.75 -11.57
CA ASN A 110 -13.15 -5.76 -12.22
C ASN A 110 -12.36 -7.07 -12.26
N PHE A 111 -12.76 -7.99 -11.38
CA PHE A 111 -12.08 -9.27 -11.22
C PHE A 111 -12.53 -10.33 -12.24
N ASP A 112 -13.70 -10.14 -12.85
CA ASP A 112 -14.27 -11.07 -13.82
C ASP A 112 -13.82 -10.74 -15.26
N LYS A 113 -13.78 -9.44 -15.58
CA LYS A 113 -13.38 -8.91 -16.89
C LYS A 113 -12.31 -7.84 -16.69
N PRO A 114 -11.02 -8.22 -16.78
CA PRO A 114 -9.92 -7.28 -16.59
C PRO A 114 -10.01 -6.05 -17.49
N LEU A 115 -9.53 -4.94 -16.95
CA LEU A 115 -9.50 -3.62 -17.56
C LEU A 115 -8.21 -3.42 -18.37
N ASN A 116 -8.26 -2.47 -19.29
CA ASN A 116 -7.07 -1.88 -19.88
C ASN A 116 -6.90 -0.48 -19.32
N VAL A 117 -5.68 -0.17 -18.89
CA VAL A 117 -5.36 1.04 -18.14
C VAL A 117 -4.16 1.73 -18.77
N ALA A 118 -4.26 3.04 -18.94
CA ALA A 118 -3.15 3.92 -19.27
C ALA A 118 -2.79 4.75 -18.04
N ILE A 119 -1.49 4.86 -17.79
CA ILE A 119 -0.90 5.68 -16.74
C ILE A 119 -0.19 6.82 -17.45
N SER A 120 -0.60 8.04 -17.17
CA SER A 120 0.06 9.26 -17.62
C SER A 120 0.47 10.10 -16.41
N LYS A 121 0.94 11.32 -16.64
CA LYS A 121 1.45 12.19 -15.59
C LYS A 121 0.99 13.63 -15.71
N ASP A 122 0.90 14.29 -14.56
CA ASP A 122 0.77 15.75 -14.51
C ASP A 122 2.13 16.46 -14.68
N ALA A 123 2.11 17.80 -14.61
CA ALA A 123 3.31 18.63 -14.70
C ALA A 123 4.35 18.35 -13.60
N ASN A 124 3.94 17.78 -12.48
CA ASN A 124 4.78 17.43 -11.34
C ASN A 124 5.21 15.95 -11.36
N LYS A 125 4.96 15.25 -12.48
CA LYS A 125 5.21 13.80 -12.63
C LYS A 125 4.38 12.92 -11.70
N ASN A 126 3.23 13.40 -11.22
CA ASN A 126 2.31 12.56 -10.46
C ASN A 126 1.47 11.71 -11.41
N PRO A 127 1.24 10.42 -11.11
CA PRO A 127 0.43 9.55 -11.95
C PRO A 127 -1.02 10.01 -12.04
N ILE A 128 -1.58 9.90 -13.25
CA ILE A 128 -3.00 9.98 -13.54
C ILE A 128 -3.40 8.70 -14.26
N VAL A 129 -4.42 8.03 -13.74
CA VAL A 129 -4.90 6.74 -14.24
C VAL A 129 -6.13 6.93 -15.12
N PHE A 130 -6.14 6.23 -16.26
CA PHE A 130 -7.24 6.17 -17.20
C PHE A 130 -7.55 4.72 -17.56
N ALA A 131 -8.74 4.24 -17.25
CA ALA A 131 -9.23 2.98 -17.81
C ALA A 131 -9.88 3.24 -19.17
N TYR A 132 -9.58 2.44 -20.19
CA TYR A 132 -10.08 2.68 -21.55
C TYR A 132 -10.76 1.46 -22.16
N SER A 133 -11.72 1.74 -23.03
CA SER A 133 -12.51 0.75 -23.78
C SER A 133 -12.96 1.36 -25.12
N ASP A 134 -13.39 0.52 -26.04
CA ASP A 134 -13.84 0.91 -27.38
C ASP A 134 -15.35 0.70 -27.63
N ASN A 135 -16.08 0.11 -26.69
CA ASN A 135 -17.53 -0.11 -26.82
C ASN A 135 -18.23 -0.10 -25.46
N GLU A 136 -17.87 -1.06 -24.60
CA GLU A 136 -18.48 -1.25 -23.29
C GLU A 136 -17.42 -1.22 -22.19
N PHE A 137 -17.66 -0.44 -21.15
CA PHE A 137 -16.84 -0.40 -19.94
C PHE A 137 -17.72 -0.77 -18.77
N LYS A 138 -17.28 -1.74 -17.98
CA LYS A 138 -17.93 -2.14 -16.73
C LYS A 138 -16.88 -2.29 -15.64
N ALA A 139 -17.08 -1.63 -14.52
CA ALA A 139 -16.21 -1.76 -13.36
C ALA A 139 -16.99 -1.50 -12.08
N GLY A 140 -16.56 -2.14 -10.99
CA GLY A 140 -16.78 -1.62 -9.66
C GLY A 140 -15.86 -0.42 -9.44
N GLY A 141 -16.31 0.52 -8.63
CA GLY A 141 -15.54 1.67 -8.21
C GLY A 141 -15.70 1.94 -6.72
N TYR A 142 -14.78 2.72 -6.17
CA TYR A 142 -14.82 3.17 -4.78
C TYR A 142 -14.15 4.53 -4.69
N ILE A 143 -14.70 5.41 -3.85
CA ILE A 143 -14.07 6.67 -3.47
C ILE A 143 -14.31 6.88 -1.97
N GLY A 144 -13.24 6.86 -1.18
CA GLY A 144 -13.39 6.92 0.28
C GLY A 144 -12.12 6.60 1.06
N SER A 145 -12.29 6.38 2.36
CA SER A 145 -11.21 6.04 3.29
C SER A 145 -10.71 4.62 3.08
N LYS A 146 -9.40 4.40 3.30
CA LYS A 146 -8.75 3.09 3.16
C LYS A 146 -8.93 2.24 4.42
N GLU A 147 -10.18 2.02 4.81
CA GLU A 147 -10.53 1.23 5.99
C GLU A 147 -10.63 -0.26 5.66
N HIS A 148 -9.81 -1.09 6.31
CA HIS A 148 -9.79 -2.54 6.09
C HIS A 148 -11.16 -3.19 6.20
N VAL A 149 -11.93 -2.83 7.23
CA VAL A 149 -13.25 -3.43 7.49
C VAL A 149 -14.21 -3.13 6.35
N ILE A 150 -14.22 -1.90 5.84
CA ILE A 150 -15.09 -1.49 4.73
C ILE A 150 -14.67 -2.20 3.45
N LEU A 151 -13.39 -2.11 3.07
CA LEU A 151 -12.87 -2.69 1.83
C LEU A 151 -13.06 -4.21 1.78
N ARG A 152 -12.70 -4.93 2.86
CA ARG A 152 -12.88 -6.39 2.97
C ARG A 152 -14.35 -6.81 2.87
N SER A 153 -15.26 -5.96 3.35
CA SER A 153 -16.70 -6.23 3.28
C SER A 153 -17.33 -5.99 1.90
N ILE A 154 -16.57 -5.38 0.97
CA ILE A 154 -16.95 -5.24 -0.45
C ILE A 154 -16.32 -6.41 -1.22
N ASP A 155 -14.99 -6.52 -1.20
CA ASP A 155 -14.23 -7.67 -1.70
C ASP A 155 -12.86 -7.72 -0.99
N PRO A 156 -12.41 -8.88 -0.47
CA PRO A 156 -11.14 -9.00 0.26
C PRO A 156 -9.91 -8.51 -0.51
N ARG A 157 -9.91 -8.58 -1.84
CA ARG A 157 -8.78 -8.15 -2.69
C ARG A 157 -8.61 -6.63 -2.70
N LEU A 158 -9.65 -5.87 -2.37
CA LEU A 158 -9.60 -4.40 -2.33
C LEU A 158 -8.71 -3.86 -1.21
N GLU A 159 -8.38 -4.68 -0.20
CA GLU A 159 -7.40 -4.32 0.83
C GLU A 159 -6.01 -4.01 0.25
N ALA A 160 -5.72 -4.45 -0.97
CA ALA A 160 -4.43 -4.22 -1.63
C ALA A 160 -4.08 -2.74 -1.84
N VAL A 161 -5.06 -1.85 -1.85
CA VAL A 161 -4.82 -0.40 -1.89
C VAL A 161 -4.24 0.14 -0.58
N VAL A 162 -4.34 -0.63 0.50
CA VAL A 162 -3.64 -0.33 1.75
C VAL A 162 -2.18 -0.78 1.62
N GLU A 163 -1.37 0.12 1.09
CA GLU A 163 0.05 -0.14 0.92
C GLU A 163 0.80 0.01 2.26
N TYR A 164 1.39 -1.08 2.74
CA TYR A 164 2.33 -1.07 3.87
C TYR A 164 3.79 -1.10 3.41
N GLY A 165 4.04 -0.90 2.11
CA GLY A 165 5.35 -1.00 1.48
C GLY A 165 5.96 -2.40 1.61
N TRP A 166 7.30 -2.48 1.62
CA TRP A 166 8.02 -3.76 1.72
C TRP A 166 7.73 -4.54 3.01
N PHE A 167 7.26 -3.86 4.06
CA PHE A 167 6.93 -4.46 5.35
C PHE A 167 5.53 -5.07 5.40
N THR A 168 4.78 -5.12 4.29
CA THR A 168 3.40 -5.65 4.25
C THR A 168 3.24 -7.02 4.90
N PHE A 169 4.21 -7.92 4.71
CA PHE A 169 4.19 -9.26 5.30
C PHE A 169 4.24 -9.27 6.83
N ILE A 170 4.80 -8.24 7.47
CA ILE A 170 4.83 -8.07 8.93
C ILE A 170 3.66 -7.18 9.38
N ALA A 171 3.43 -6.08 8.66
CA ALA A 171 2.46 -5.06 9.03
C ALA A 171 1.03 -5.61 9.06
N LYS A 172 0.64 -6.43 8.07
CA LYS A 172 -0.72 -6.98 8.00
C LYS A 172 -1.03 -7.91 9.19
N PRO A 173 -0.23 -8.94 9.51
CA PRO A 173 -0.44 -9.75 10.72
C PRO A 173 -0.41 -8.95 12.02
N MET A 174 0.49 -7.98 12.15
CA MET A 174 0.56 -7.11 13.33
C MET A 174 -0.70 -6.27 13.50
N PHE A 175 -1.23 -5.71 12.42
CA PHE A 175 -2.46 -4.92 12.45
C PHE A 175 -3.67 -5.78 12.78
N GLU A 176 -3.80 -6.96 12.18
CA GLU A 176 -4.89 -7.91 12.49
C GLU A 176 -4.85 -8.33 13.97
N PHE A 177 -3.66 -8.62 14.50
CA PHE A 177 -3.50 -8.94 15.92
C PHE A 177 -3.78 -7.74 16.83
N LEU A 178 -3.41 -6.52 16.42
CA LEU A 178 -3.74 -5.31 17.17
C LEU A 178 -5.25 -5.07 17.20
N ASN A 179 -5.93 -5.26 16.07
CA ASN A 179 -7.38 -5.12 15.96
C ASN A 179 -8.09 -6.19 16.81
N PHE A 180 -7.57 -7.44 16.81
CA PHE A 180 -8.03 -8.48 17.73
C PHE A 180 -7.93 -8.01 19.19
N LEU A 181 -6.77 -7.53 19.64
CA LEU A 181 -6.61 -6.98 21.00
C LEU A 181 -7.56 -5.82 21.27
N HIS A 182 -7.74 -4.92 20.31
CA HIS A 182 -8.65 -3.79 20.40
C HIS A 182 -10.12 -4.23 20.58
N GLN A 183 -10.56 -5.30 19.90
CA GLN A 183 -11.93 -5.82 20.05
C GLN A 183 -12.23 -6.31 21.47
N TYR A 184 -11.24 -6.85 22.20
CA TYR A 184 -11.43 -7.25 23.61
C TYR A 184 -11.25 -6.10 24.60
N ILE A 185 -10.31 -5.17 24.33
CA ILE A 185 -9.94 -4.10 25.26
C ILE A 185 -10.84 -2.87 25.11
N GLY A 186 -11.31 -2.59 23.88
CA GLY A 186 -12.11 -1.40 23.53
C GLY A 186 -11.34 -0.08 23.49
N ASN A 187 -10.00 -0.10 23.63
CA ASN A 187 -9.16 1.10 23.62
C ASN A 187 -7.85 0.88 22.87
N TRP A 188 -7.60 1.69 21.84
CA TRP A 188 -6.40 1.60 21.00
C TRP A 188 -5.09 1.76 21.78
N GLY A 189 -5.03 2.65 22.77
CA GLY A 189 -3.83 2.90 23.57
C GLY A 189 -3.43 1.67 24.39
N TRP A 190 -4.39 1.07 25.09
CA TRP A 190 -4.13 -0.15 25.86
C TRP A 190 -3.84 -1.37 24.98
N ALA A 191 -4.51 -1.48 23.82
CA ALA A 191 -4.20 -2.53 22.85
C ALA A 191 -2.74 -2.46 22.37
N ILE A 192 -2.23 -1.24 22.11
CA ILE A 192 -0.82 -1.02 21.75
C ILE A 192 0.10 -1.43 22.91
N VAL A 193 -0.19 -1.02 24.15
CA VAL A 193 0.63 -1.40 25.31
C VAL A 193 0.73 -2.93 25.43
N VAL A 194 -0.40 -3.64 25.37
CA VAL A 194 -0.43 -5.12 25.44
C VAL A 194 0.35 -5.74 24.28
N MET A 195 0.15 -5.25 23.05
CA MET A 195 0.92 -5.68 21.88
C MET A 195 2.42 -5.54 22.12
N THR A 196 2.89 -4.38 22.61
CA THR A 196 4.32 -4.16 22.85
C THR A 196 4.90 -5.10 23.90
N LEU A 197 4.14 -5.45 24.94
CA LEU A 197 4.57 -6.40 25.96
C LEU A 197 4.72 -7.81 25.38
N ILE A 198 3.75 -8.27 24.57
CA ILE A 198 3.80 -9.58 23.92
C ILE A 198 5.00 -9.68 22.98
N VAL A 199 5.20 -8.67 22.13
CA VAL A 199 6.36 -8.62 21.23
C VAL A 199 7.67 -8.65 22.02
N ARG A 200 7.78 -7.89 23.11
CA ARG A 200 8.97 -7.92 23.98
C ARG A 200 9.21 -9.28 24.61
N ILE A 201 8.17 -10.01 25.02
CA ILE A 201 8.30 -11.35 25.60
C ILE A 201 8.78 -12.35 24.54
N ILE A 202 8.21 -12.31 23.34
CA ILE A 202 8.61 -13.18 22.22
C ILE A 202 10.06 -12.91 21.81
N LEU A 203 10.46 -11.64 21.74
CA LEU A 203 11.81 -11.23 21.36
C LEU A 203 12.82 -11.30 22.52
N PHE A 204 12.37 -11.51 23.76
CA PHE A 204 13.22 -11.56 24.94
C PHE A 204 14.43 -12.49 24.80
N PRO A 205 14.33 -13.76 24.33
CA PRO A 205 15.51 -14.62 24.17
C PRO A 205 16.52 -14.06 23.17
N LEU A 206 16.06 -13.39 22.11
CA LEU A 206 16.93 -12.73 21.14
C LEU A 206 17.60 -11.50 21.76
N THR A 207 16.84 -10.64 22.45
CA THR A 207 17.35 -9.46 23.14
C THR A 207 18.35 -9.84 24.23
N TYR A 208 18.10 -10.92 24.98
CA TYR A 208 18.99 -11.44 26.00
C TYR A 208 20.32 -11.91 25.41
N LYS A 209 20.30 -12.65 24.30
CA LYS A 209 21.51 -13.05 23.58
C LYS A 209 22.30 -11.84 23.06
N SER A 210 21.61 -10.84 22.51
CA SER A 210 22.22 -9.58 22.07
C SER A 210 22.89 -8.84 23.24
N MET A 211 22.22 -8.78 24.40
CA MET A 211 22.74 -8.16 25.62
C MET A 211 24.01 -8.87 26.12
N ILE A 212 24.05 -10.20 26.11
CA ILE A 212 25.25 -10.97 26.47
C ILE A 212 26.41 -10.65 25.50
N SER A 213 26.15 -10.63 24.19
CA SER A 213 27.18 -10.27 23.20
C SER A 213 27.75 -8.88 23.46
N MET A 214 26.88 -7.90 23.75
CA MET A 214 27.29 -6.53 24.04
C MET A 214 28.08 -6.42 25.35
N ASN A 215 27.73 -7.20 26.39
CA ASN A 215 28.53 -7.26 27.61
C ASN A 215 29.93 -7.85 27.35
N LYS A 216 30.04 -8.92 26.55
CA LYS A 216 31.35 -9.44 26.12
C LYS A 216 32.17 -8.41 25.36
N LEU A 217 31.53 -7.61 24.50
CA LEU A 217 32.22 -6.51 23.79
C LEU A 217 32.71 -5.42 24.75
N LYS A 218 31.95 -5.10 25.81
CA LYS A 218 32.39 -4.17 26.87
C LYS A 218 33.63 -4.70 27.59
N ASP A 219 33.65 -5.99 27.91
CA ASP A 219 34.80 -6.63 28.56
C ASP A 219 36.06 -6.65 27.66
N LEU A 220 35.86 -6.67 26.34
CA LEU A 220 36.93 -6.59 25.34
C LEU A 220 37.42 -5.17 25.07
N ALA A 221 36.68 -4.13 25.48
CA ALA A 221 37.03 -2.73 25.25
C ALA A 221 38.48 -2.34 25.63
N PRO A 222 39.03 -2.73 26.80
CA PRO A 222 40.42 -2.43 27.13
C PRO A 222 41.40 -3.12 26.17
N LYS A 223 41.19 -4.39 25.84
CA LYS A 223 42.06 -5.14 24.90
C LYS A 223 41.98 -4.57 23.47
N MET A 224 40.81 -4.09 23.06
CA MET A 224 40.64 -3.40 21.78
C MET A 224 41.42 -2.08 21.74
N LYS A 225 41.50 -1.33 22.86
CA LYS A 225 42.33 -0.13 22.94
C LYS A 225 43.82 -0.46 22.83
N ASP A 226 44.29 -1.50 23.52
CA ASP A 226 45.68 -1.94 23.44
C ASP A 226 46.10 -2.34 22.01
N ILE A 227 45.23 -3.04 21.27
CA ILE A 227 45.49 -3.40 19.86
C ILE A 227 45.55 -2.14 19.01
N ARG A 228 44.60 -1.20 19.20
CA ARG A 228 44.60 0.08 18.47
C ARG A 228 45.87 0.87 18.73
N GLU A 229 46.36 0.93 19.97
CA GLU A 229 47.60 1.63 20.32
C GLU A 229 48.85 0.97 19.75
N ARG A 230 48.94 -0.37 19.79
CA ARG A 230 50.09 -1.12 19.24
C ARG A 230 50.19 -1.06 17.72
N TYR A 231 49.07 -0.98 17.01
CA TYR A 231 49.01 -1.06 15.54
C TYR A 231 48.50 0.23 14.87
N LYS A 232 48.62 1.38 15.54
CA LYS A 232 48.15 2.72 15.06
C LYS A 232 48.62 3.11 13.65
N GLY A 233 49.72 2.53 13.15
CA GLY A 233 50.27 2.79 11.82
C GLY A 233 50.05 1.67 10.78
N ASP A 234 49.39 0.57 11.13
CA ASP A 234 49.17 -0.59 10.25
C ASP A 234 47.70 -1.06 10.34
N PRO A 235 46.80 -0.44 9.55
CA PRO A 235 45.37 -0.76 9.57
C PRO A 235 45.06 -2.23 9.22
N GLN A 236 45.90 -2.87 8.40
CA GLN A 236 45.71 -4.27 8.02
C GLN A 236 45.96 -5.20 9.21
N LYS A 237 47.08 -5.03 9.92
CA LYS A 237 47.36 -5.80 11.14
C LYS A 237 46.39 -5.51 12.28
N MET A 238 45.96 -4.25 12.41
CA MET A 238 44.94 -3.87 13.39
C MET A 238 43.63 -4.61 13.15
N ASN A 239 43.12 -4.63 11.91
CA ASN A 239 41.87 -5.33 11.58
C ASN A 239 41.98 -6.85 11.78
N MET A 240 43.14 -7.43 11.44
CA MET A 240 43.41 -8.85 11.65
C MET A 240 43.35 -9.23 13.14
N HIS A 241 44.09 -8.52 13.99
CA HIS A 241 44.11 -8.80 15.43
C HIS A 241 42.79 -8.47 16.14
N MET A 242 42.05 -7.46 15.67
CA MET A 242 40.70 -7.18 16.16
C MET A 242 39.73 -8.33 15.84
N MET A 243 39.80 -8.89 14.62
CA MET A 243 38.97 -10.03 14.23
C MET A 243 39.35 -11.31 15.00
N GLU A 244 40.65 -11.56 15.23
CA GLU A 244 41.12 -12.65 16.09
C GLU A 244 40.61 -12.50 17.53
N LEU A 245 40.64 -11.30 18.08
CA LEU A 245 40.14 -11.01 19.43
C LEU A 245 38.64 -11.33 19.54
N TYR A 246 37.84 -10.93 18.56
CA TYR A 246 36.40 -11.23 18.49
C TYR A 246 36.12 -12.73 18.37
N LYS A 247 36.81 -13.43 17.46
CA LYS A 247 36.68 -14.88 17.29
C LYS A 247 37.05 -15.64 18.56
N LYS A 248 38.15 -15.28 19.22
CA LYS A 248 38.64 -15.96 20.43
C LYS A 248 37.68 -15.85 21.61
N HIS A 249 36.88 -14.79 21.68
CA HIS A 249 35.95 -14.55 22.79
C HIS A 249 34.48 -14.78 22.40
N GLY A 250 34.22 -15.29 21.18
CA GLY A 250 32.88 -15.57 20.68
C GLY A 250 31.97 -14.34 20.71
N ALA A 251 32.53 -13.16 20.47
CA ALA A 251 31.78 -11.91 20.36
C ALA A 251 31.55 -11.61 18.88
N ASN A 252 30.30 -11.37 18.49
CA ASN A 252 29.98 -10.90 17.15
C ASN A 252 29.85 -9.37 17.20
N PRO A 253 30.62 -8.60 16.42
CA PRO A 253 30.48 -7.15 16.34
C PRO A 253 29.24 -6.68 15.55
N MET A 254 28.44 -7.62 15.03
CA MET A 254 27.18 -7.42 14.32
C MET A 254 26.01 -8.03 15.11
#